data_AF-A0A3D1V5Z2-F1
#
_entry.id   AF-A0A3D1V5Z2-F1
#
_cell.length_a   1.000
_cell.length_b   1.000
_cell.length_c   1.000
_cell.angle_alpha   90.00
_cell.angle_beta   90.00
_cell.angle_gamma   90.00
#
_symmetry.space_group_name_H-M   'P 1'
#
loop_
_entity.id
_entity.type
_entity.pdbx_description
1 polymer ?
#
loop_
_entity_poly.entity_id
_entity_poly.type
_entity_poly.pdbx_seq_one_letter_code
_entity_poly.pdbx_strand_id
1 'polypeptide(L)'
;IKPVKDIARQDVEAAARAVKESQRRRPARATVRVPLKLGDHVELVALGGEGEVTGFSDDMTGVDVQMGAFKVRQPLSGVRKLGSKPKIDHRPAPSMPPPRREVDMELHLRGQRAAGVDQLVDEYLHDAYLSRLPFVRIVHGKGTGALRDVVRDVLRGHPLVEKFETPPHYEGGDGVTV
;
A
#
# COMPACT_ATOMS: atom_id res chain seq x y z
N ILE A 1 -1.20 3.21 83.07
CA ILE A 1 -1.62 4.21 82.06
C ILE A 1 -0.38 4.61 81.26
N LYS A 2 -0.33 4.23 79.96
CA LYS A 2 0.65 4.63 78.92
C LYS A 2 2.14 4.26 79.19
N PRO A 3 3.02 4.14 78.15
CA PRO A 3 2.86 4.65 76.78
C PRO A 3 3.17 3.66 75.63
N VAL A 4 2.43 3.84 74.53
CA VAL A 4 2.55 3.15 73.23
C VAL A 4 3.29 4.07 72.24
N LYS A 5 4.45 4.61 72.62
CA LYS A 5 5.09 5.71 71.86
C LYS A 5 6.38 5.38 71.11
N ASP A 6 6.92 4.17 71.22
CA ASP A 6 8.27 3.89 70.72
C ASP A 6 8.34 3.03 69.45
N ILE A 7 7.26 2.39 69.02
CA ILE A 7 7.26 1.56 67.80
C ILE A 7 7.07 2.42 66.53
N ALA A 8 6.42 3.57 66.65
CA ALA A 8 6.09 4.44 65.51
C ALA A 8 7.27 5.27 64.96
N ARG A 9 8.47 5.21 65.57
CA ARG A 9 9.66 5.91 65.07
C ARG A 9 10.58 5.04 64.22
N GLN A 10 10.62 3.72 64.48
CA GLN A 10 11.52 2.83 63.73
C GLN A 10 11.02 2.51 62.32
N ASP A 11 9.71 2.52 62.09
CA ASP A 11 9.14 2.21 60.77
C ASP A 11 9.32 3.33 59.74
N VAL A 12 9.46 4.58 60.19
CA VAL A 12 9.64 5.74 59.30
C VAL A 12 11.10 5.89 58.84
N GLU A 13 12.08 5.53 59.69
CA GLU A 13 13.50 5.54 59.32
C GLU A 13 13.92 4.36 58.43
N ALA A 14 13.27 3.19 58.60
CA ALA A 14 13.50 2.03 57.73
C ALA A 14 13.00 2.30 56.29
N ALA A 15 11.87 2.98 56.14
CA ALA A 15 11.35 3.38 54.83
C ALA A 15 12.22 4.46 54.15
N ALA A 16 12.82 5.38 54.91
CA ALA A 16 13.67 6.44 54.35
C ALA A 16 15.04 5.93 53.86
N ARG A 17 15.59 4.86 54.45
CA ARG A 17 16.86 4.24 54.00
C ARG A 17 16.69 3.35 52.77
N ALA A 18 15.56 2.64 52.65
CA ALA A 18 15.27 1.80 51.48
C ALA A 18 15.08 2.60 50.17
N VAL A 19 14.58 3.84 50.27
CA VAL A 19 14.41 4.73 49.10
C VAL A 19 15.74 5.36 48.66
N LYS A 20 16.66 5.65 49.59
CA LYS A 20 18.00 6.21 49.26
C LYS A 20 18.95 5.20 48.62
N GLU A 21 18.78 3.92 48.88
CA GLU A 21 19.65 2.87 48.33
C GLU A 21 19.16 2.37 46.94
N SER A 22 17.84 2.35 46.70
CA SER A 22 17.29 2.02 45.38
C SER A 22 17.53 3.11 44.33
N GLN A 23 17.68 4.37 44.74
CA GLN A 23 18.05 5.47 43.84
C GLN A 23 19.55 5.52 43.50
N ARG A 24 20.42 4.90 44.30
CA ARG A 24 21.88 4.85 44.05
C ARG A 24 22.35 3.66 43.20
N ARG A 25 21.47 2.71 42.90
CA ARG A 25 21.76 1.55 42.03
C ARG A 25 21.03 1.59 40.69
N ARG A 26 20.78 2.78 40.16
CA ARG A 26 20.69 2.88 38.69
C ARG A 26 22.11 2.80 38.19
N PRO A 27 22.51 1.72 37.48
CA PRO A 27 23.78 1.77 36.78
C PRO A 27 23.73 3.02 35.92
N ALA A 28 24.74 3.88 36.02
CA ALA A 28 25.00 4.90 35.02
C ALA A 28 25.10 4.15 33.71
N ARG A 29 23.96 4.02 33.02
CA ARG A 29 23.85 3.20 31.82
C ARG A 29 24.71 3.94 30.83
N ALA A 30 25.89 3.38 30.58
CA ALA A 30 26.87 3.91 29.67
C ALA A 30 26.12 4.47 28.47
N THR A 31 26.32 5.76 28.20
CA THR A 31 25.77 6.42 27.02
C THR A 31 26.45 5.79 25.82
N VAL A 32 25.98 4.61 25.45
CA VAL A 32 26.20 4.06 24.13
C VAL A 32 25.48 5.04 23.23
N ARG A 33 26.24 6.01 22.70
CA ARG A 33 25.79 6.85 21.60
C ARG A 33 25.61 5.90 20.42
N VAL A 34 24.48 5.21 20.40
CA VAL A 34 24.09 4.41 19.25
C VAL A 34 24.02 5.41 18.10
N PRO A 35 24.73 5.19 16.99
CA PRO A 35 24.70 6.11 15.87
C PRO A 35 23.25 6.29 15.43
N LEU A 36 22.81 7.55 15.38
CA LEU A 36 21.50 7.93 14.90
C LEU A 36 21.44 7.72 13.38
N LYS A 37 20.28 7.30 12.89
CA LYS A 37 19.98 7.14 11.48
C LYS A 37 18.74 7.95 11.13
N LEU A 38 18.62 8.29 9.85
CA LEU A 38 17.38 8.86 9.30
C LEU A 38 16.21 7.91 9.59
N GLY A 39 15.11 8.48 10.09
CA GLY A 39 13.92 7.75 10.51
C GLY A 39 13.96 7.17 11.92
N ASP A 40 15.03 7.40 12.69
CA ASP A 40 15.03 7.02 14.11
C ASP A 40 14.09 7.95 14.90
N HIS A 41 13.30 7.36 15.80
CA HIS A 41 12.58 8.13 16.81
C HIS A 41 13.54 8.57 17.91
N VAL A 42 13.54 9.86 18.20
CA VAL A 42 14.39 10.48 19.21
C VAL A 42 13.56 11.36 20.13
N GLU A 43 13.93 11.36 21.40
CA GLU A 43 13.46 12.32 22.37
C GLU A 43 14.42 13.50 22.41
N LEU A 44 13.89 14.71 22.41
CA LEU A 44 14.62 15.96 22.52
C LEU A 44 14.66 16.35 24.00
N VAL A 45 15.79 16.09 24.66
CA VAL A 45 15.94 16.20 26.13
C VAL A 45 15.58 17.60 26.63
N ALA A 46 15.95 18.64 25.88
CA ALA A 46 15.68 20.03 26.24
C ALA A 46 14.21 20.44 26.08
N LEU A 47 13.49 19.81 25.15
CA LEU A 47 12.11 20.15 24.80
C LEU A 47 11.08 19.19 25.40
N GLY A 48 11.53 18.06 25.97
CA GLY A 48 10.68 17.02 26.55
C GLY A 48 9.76 16.32 25.54
N GLY A 49 9.98 16.54 24.24
CA GLY A 49 9.14 16.04 23.14
C GLY A 49 9.84 14.96 22.32
N GLU A 50 9.04 14.13 21.66
CA GLU A 50 9.51 13.07 20.76
C GLU A 50 9.34 13.49 19.29
N GLY A 51 10.26 13.06 18.44
CA GLY A 51 10.19 13.30 17.01
C GLY A 51 11.01 12.30 16.20
N GLU A 52 10.99 12.45 14.88
CA GLU A 52 11.71 11.59 13.94
C GLU A 52 12.89 12.33 13.33
N VAL A 53 14.05 11.68 13.26
CA VAL A 53 15.24 12.23 12.59
C VAL A 53 15.00 12.31 11.09
N THR A 54 14.96 13.53 10.54
CA THR A 54 14.76 13.79 9.10
C THR A 54 16.04 14.18 8.37
N GLY A 55 17.10 14.53 9.09
CA GLY A 55 18.35 14.98 8.49
C GLY A 55 19.47 15.15 9.51
N PHE A 56 20.69 15.32 9.01
CA PHE A 56 21.86 15.73 9.79
C PHE A 56 22.38 17.05 9.23
N SER A 57 23.07 17.84 10.06
CA SER A 57 23.78 19.02 9.57
C SER A 57 24.99 18.62 8.72
N ASP A 58 25.44 19.52 7.84
CA ASP A 58 26.56 19.27 6.93
C ASP A 58 27.87 18.93 7.65
N ASP A 59 28.04 19.45 8.86
CA ASP A 59 29.19 19.20 9.75
C ASP A 59 28.99 17.98 10.67
N MET A 60 27.86 17.28 10.56
CA MET A 60 27.47 16.12 11.38
C MET A 60 27.44 16.39 12.89
N THR A 61 27.38 17.66 13.32
CA THR A 61 27.32 18.03 14.75
C THR A 61 25.89 18.16 15.29
N GLY A 62 24.92 18.33 14.39
CA GLY A 62 23.51 18.52 14.67
C GLY A 62 22.61 17.57 13.90
N VAL A 63 21.40 17.39 14.40
CA VAL A 63 20.36 16.56 13.82
C VAL A 63 19.08 17.38 13.66
N ASP A 64 18.42 17.20 12.52
CA ASP A 64 17.12 17.76 12.23
C ASP A 64 16.05 16.75 12.65
N VAL A 65 15.13 17.16 13.53
CA VAL A 65 14.06 16.31 14.08
C VAL A 65 12.71 16.91 13.75
N GLN A 66 11.81 16.10 13.19
CA GLN A 66 10.42 16.45 12.92
C GLN A 66 9.55 16.07 14.12
N MET A 67 8.83 17.04 14.68
CA MET A 67 7.83 16.88 15.73
C MET A 67 6.48 17.37 15.20
N GLY A 68 5.61 16.45 14.79
CA GLY A 68 4.33 16.81 14.18
C GLY A 68 4.52 17.71 12.95
N ALA A 69 4.03 18.96 13.00
CA ALA A 69 4.20 19.95 11.92
C ALA A 69 5.52 20.73 11.98
N PHE A 70 6.26 20.66 13.10
CA PHE A 70 7.45 21.48 13.33
C PHE A 70 8.74 20.70 13.04
N LYS A 71 9.70 21.35 12.39
CA LYS A 71 11.06 20.85 12.20
C LYS A 71 12.02 21.63 13.09
N VAL A 72 12.83 20.94 13.89
CA VAL A 72 13.76 21.57 14.85
C VAL A 72 15.14 20.96 14.71
N ARG A 73 16.17 21.80 14.71
CA ARG A 73 17.58 21.38 14.76
C ARG A 73 18.04 21.30 16.20
N GLN A 74 18.67 20.19 16.59
CA GLN A 74 19.30 20.03 17.90
C GLN A 74 20.72 19.48 17.80
N PRO A 75 21.61 19.82 18.74
CA PRO A 75 22.90 19.15 18.86
C PRO A 75 22.72 17.66 19.13
N LEU A 76 23.66 16.82 18.69
CA LEU A 76 23.63 15.37 18.97
C LEU A 76 23.58 15.04 20.47
N SER A 77 24.07 15.93 21.34
CA SER A 77 23.96 15.79 22.80
C SER A 77 22.56 16.03 23.36
N GLY A 78 21.72 16.76 22.62
CA GLY A 78 20.36 17.13 23.01
C GLY A 78 19.30 16.10 22.60
N VAL A 79 19.69 15.03 21.91
CA VAL A 79 18.79 13.99 21.41
C VAL A 79 19.13 12.63 22.00
N ARG A 80 18.09 11.88 22.36
CA ARG A 80 18.21 10.51 22.87
C ARG A 80 17.42 9.56 21.98
N LYS A 81 18.08 8.55 21.43
CA LYS A 81 17.41 7.50 20.65
C LYS A 81 16.42 6.76 21.54
N LEU A 82 15.13 6.92 21.23
CA LEU A 82 14.09 6.03 21.72
C LEU A 82 14.12 4.83 20.76
N GLY A 83 14.21 3.61 21.30
CA GLY A 83 14.43 2.40 20.51
C GLY A 83 13.60 2.38 19.22
N SER A 84 14.23 2.05 18.10
CA SER A 84 13.57 1.99 16.80
C SER A 84 12.37 1.04 16.88
N LYS A 85 11.15 1.57 16.73
CA LYS A 85 10.00 0.72 16.40
C LYS A 85 10.40 -0.05 15.12
N PRO A 86 10.13 -1.37 15.04
CA PRO A 86 10.45 -2.14 13.85
C PRO A 86 9.83 -1.42 12.65
N LYS A 87 10.65 -1.10 11.65
CA LYS A 87 10.18 -0.51 10.39
C LYS A 87 9.07 -1.43 9.88
N ILE A 88 7.83 -0.97 9.97
CA ILE A 88 6.75 -1.56 9.19
C ILE A 88 7.14 -1.18 7.77
N ASP A 89 7.63 -2.18 7.05
CA ASP A 89 7.97 -2.05 5.65
C ASP A 89 6.68 -1.58 4.96
N HIS A 90 6.64 -0.29 4.57
CA HIS A 90 5.58 0.26 3.73
C HIS A 90 5.79 -0.26 2.31
N ARG A 91 5.86 -1.59 2.16
CA ARG A 91 5.54 -2.19 0.87
C ARG A 91 4.08 -1.83 0.64
N PRO A 92 3.73 -1.12 -0.44
CA PRO A 92 2.33 -0.99 -0.80
C PRO A 92 1.76 -2.40 -0.76
N ALA A 93 0.64 -2.58 -0.05
CA ALA A 93 -0.08 -3.84 -0.06
C ALA A 93 -0.19 -4.28 -1.53
N PRO A 94 0.00 -5.57 -1.86
CA PRO A 94 -0.22 -6.02 -3.22
C PRO A 94 -1.60 -5.50 -3.61
N SER A 95 -1.62 -4.58 -4.58
CA SER A 95 -2.86 -4.10 -5.16
C SER A 95 -3.53 -5.37 -5.63
N MET A 96 -4.61 -5.76 -4.94
CA MET A 96 -5.44 -6.86 -5.41
C MET A 96 -5.79 -6.43 -6.84
N PRO A 97 -5.39 -7.19 -7.87
CA PRO A 97 -5.81 -6.86 -9.21
C PRO A 97 -7.33 -6.71 -9.16
N PRO A 98 -7.91 -5.73 -9.87
CA PRO A 98 -9.35 -5.63 -9.96
C PRO A 98 -9.91 -7.01 -10.27
N PRO A 99 -11.05 -7.40 -9.67
CA PRO A 99 -11.63 -8.72 -9.92
C PRO A 99 -11.63 -8.94 -11.43
N ARG A 100 -10.98 -10.02 -11.87
CA ARG A 100 -10.95 -10.36 -13.29
C ARG A 100 -12.42 -10.49 -13.69
N ARG A 101 -12.88 -9.61 -14.59
CA ARG A 101 -14.15 -9.84 -15.25
C ARG A 101 -14.00 -11.18 -15.97
N GLU A 102 -14.87 -12.12 -15.66
CA GLU A 102 -14.94 -13.36 -16.43
C GLU A 102 -15.53 -12.97 -17.79
N VAL A 103 -14.67 -12.90 -18.80
CA VAL A 103 -15.05 -12.55 -20.17
C VAL A 103 -15.25 -13.84 -20.94
N ASP A 104 -16.44 -14.01 -21.48
CA ASP A 104 -16.77 -15.16 -22.31
C ASP A 104 -15.97 -15.14 -23.62
N MET A 105 -15.59 -16.32 -24.12
CA MET A 105 -14.94 -16.44 -25.44
C MET A 105 -15.91 -16.21 -26.60
N GLU A 106 -17.22 -16.10 -26.35
CA GLU A 106 -18.22 -15.78 -27.35
C GLU A 106 -18.99 -14.50 -27.01
N LEU A 107 -19.07 -13.57 -27.96
CA LEU A 107 -19.94 -12.40 -27.91
C LEU A 107 -21.20 -12.64 -28.75
N HIS A 108 -22.37 -12.65 -28.11
CA HIS A 108 -23.64 -12.82 -28.81
C HIS A 108 -24.31 -11.48 -29.15
N LEU A 109 -24.41 -11.18 -30.45
CA LEU A 109 -25.02 -9.95 -30.98
C LEU A 109 -26.40 -10.17 -31.60
N ARG A 110 -26.90 -11.41 -31.63
CA ARG A 110 -28.20 -11.72 -32.25
C ARG A 110 -29.32 -10.92 -31.58
N GLY A 111 -30.17 -10.30 -32.40
CA GLY A 111 -31.27 -9.48 -31.93
C GLY A 111 -30.88 -8.04 -31.57
N GLN A 112 -29.58 -7.70 -31.60
CA GLN A 112 -29.14 -6.31 -31.46
C GLN A 112 -29.44 -5.51 -32.73
N ARG A 113 -29.65 -4.21 -32.54
CA ARG A 113 -29.71 -3.26 -33.66
C ARG A 113 -28.28 -2.94 -34.10
N ALA A 114 -28.09 -2.67 -35.40
CA ALA A 114 -26.78 -2.37 -35.94
C ALA A 114 -26.12 -1.13 -35.29
N ALA A 115 -26.94 -0.13 -34.94
CA ALA A 115 -26.46 1.04 -34.19
C ALA A 115 -26.05 0.63 -32.76
N GLY A 116 -24.79 0.91 -32.39
CA GLY A 116 -24.22 0.63 -31.07
C GLY A 116 -23.51 -0.73 -30.97
N VAL A 117 -23.60 -1.58 -32.00
CA VAL A 117 -22.84 -2.84 -32.06
C VAL A 117 -21.34 -2.57 -32.15
N ASP A 118 -20.97 -1.50 -32.84
CA ASP A 118 -19.59 -1.03 -32.95
C ASP A 118 -18.95 -0.80 -31.58
N GLN A 119 -19.62 -0.06 -30.71
CA GLN A 119 -19.15 0.21 -29.36
C GLN A 119 -19.11 -1.05 -28.49
N LEU A 120 -20.11 -1.92 -28.62
CA LEU A 120 -20.18 -3.17 -27.84
C LEU A 120 -19.07 -4.16 -28.22
N VAL A 121 -18.72 -4.22 -29.51
CA VAL A 121 -17.60 -5.03 -29.99
C VAL A 121 -16.26 -4.45 -29.51
N ASP A 122 -16.09 -3.13 -29.57
CA ASP A 122 -14.88 -2.45 -29.08
C ASP A 122 -14.63 -2.72 -27.59
N GLU A 123 -15.64 -2.53 -26.74
CA GLU A 123 -15.54 -2.81 -25.29
C GLU A 123 -15.21 -4.28 -25.02
N TYR A 124 -15.88 -5.19 -25.74
CA TYR A 124 -15.61 -6.63 -25.62
C TYR A 124 -14.19 -7.01 -26.01
N LEU A 125 -13.64 -6.45 -27.08
CA LEU A 125 -12.26 -6.74 -27.52
C LEU A 125 -11.23 -6.25 -26.50
N HIS A 126 -11.46 -5.10 -25.87
CA HIS A 126 -10.61 -4.62 -24.77
C HIS A 126 -10.65 -5.57 -23.58
N ASP A 127 -11.84 -5.98 -23.15
CA ASP A 127 -12.04 -6.89 -22.03
C ASP A 127 -11.42 -8.28 -22.32
N ALA A 128 -11.57 -8.80 -23.54
CA ALA A 128 -10.95 -10.04 -24.00
C ALA A 128 -9.42 -9.96 -24.01
N TYR A 129 -8.86 -8.83 -24.47
CA TYR A 129 -7.42 -8.59 -24.47
C TYR A 129 -6.84 -8.53 -23.04
N LEU A 130 -7.49 -7.80 -22.13
CA LEU A 130 -7.10 -7.74 -20.72
C LEU A 130 -7.18 -9.12 -20.04
N SER A 131 -8.12 -9.94 -20.49
CA SER A 131 -8.32 -11.32 -20.04
C SER A 131 -7.33 -12.31 -20.68
N ARG A 132 -6.48 -11.84 -21.60
CA ARG A 132 -5.50 -12.63 -22.36
C ARG A 132 -6.13 -13.79 -23.14
N LEU A 133 -7.34 -13.58 -23.67
CA LEU A 133 -7.95 -14.53 -24.59
C LEU A 133 -7.18 -14.50 -25.92
N PRO A 134 -6.68 -15.64 -26.42
CA PRO A 134 -5.91 -15.68 -27.66
C PRO A 134 -6.78 -15.48 -28.92
N PHE A 135 -8.08 -15.76 -28.81
CA PHE A 135 -9.09 -15.54 -29.84
C PHE A 135 -10.47 -15.41 -29.18
N VAL A 136 -11.43 -14.89 -29.92
CA VAL A 136 -12.83 -14.74 -29.51
C VAL A 136 -13.75 -15.09 -30.68
N ARG A 137 -15.03 -15.32 -30.41
CA ARG A 137 -16.03 -15.62 -31.43
C ARG A 137 -17.18 -14.62 -31.33
N ILE A 138 -17.48 -13.92 -32.42
CA ILE A 138 -18.55 -12.93 -32.45
C ILE A 138 -19.73 -13.49 -33.24
N VAL A 139 -20.82 -13.81 -32.54
CA VAL A 139 -22.03 -14.41 -33.10
C VAL A 139 -23.03 -13.31 -33.46
N HIS A 140 -22.95 -12.82 -34.71
CA HIS A 140 -23.85 -11.81 -35.26
C HIS A 140 -25.07 -12.39 -36.00
N GLY A 141 -25.05 -13.69 -36.30
CA GLY A 141 -26.10 -14.34 -37.09
C GLY A 141 -25.98 -14.08 -38.59
N LYS A 142 -26.74 -14.82 -39.40
CA LYS A 142 -26.66 -14.78 -40.87
C LYS A 142 -27.52 -13.63 -41.44
N GLY A 143 -28.83 -13.66 -41.16
CA GLY A 143 -29.78 -12.56 -41.42
C GLY A 143 -29.56 -11.82 -42.75
N THR A 144 -29.69 -10.50 -42.72
CA THR A 144 -29.38 -9.61 -43.84
C THR A 144 -27.88 -9.30 -43.97
N GLY A 145 -27.04 -9.78 -43.04
CA GLY A 145 -25.62 -9.45 -42.98
C GLY A 145 -25.30 -8.10 -42.32
N ALA A 146 -26.28 -7.27 -41.95
CA ALA A 146 -26.01 -5.93 -41.42
C ALA A 146 -25.10 -5.94 -40.16
N LEU A 147 -25.33 -6.85 -39.21
CA LEU A 147 -24.47 -6.98 -38.03
C LEU A 147 -23.07 -7.52 -38.39
N ARG A 148 -22.98 -8.44 -39.35
CA ARG A 148 -21.71 -8.97 -39.85
C ARG A 148 -20.86 -7.85 -40.44
N ASP A 149 -21.48 -6.99 -41.24
CA ASP A 149 -20.77 -5.92 -41.95
C ASP A 149 -20.24 -4.89 -40.94
N VAL A 150 -21.06 -4.48 -39.95
CA VAL A 150 -20.60 -3.60 -38.85
C VAL A 150 -19.45 -4.24 -38.07
N VAL A 151 -19.58 -5.51 -37.66
CA VAL A 151 -18.52 -6.21 -36.93
C VAL A 151 -17.22 -6.22 -37.73
N ARG A 152 -17.28 -6.60 -39.01
CA ARG A 152 -16.09 -6.68 -39.87
C ARG A 152 -15.46 -5.33 -40.15
N ASP A 153 -16.26 -4.27 -40.23
CA ASP A 153 -15.76 -2.91 -40.40
C ASP A 153 -14.99 -2.43 -39.17
N VAL A 154 -15.47 -2.74 -37.96
CA VAL A 154 -14.75 -2.48 -36.71
C VAL A 154 -13.43 -3.27 -36.68
N LEU A 155 -13.49 -4.58 -36.94
CA LEU A 155 -12.32 -5.47 -36.85
C LEU A 155 -11.20 -5.08 -37.84
N ARG A 156 -11.53 -4.56 -39.02
CA ARG A 156 -10.55 -4.21 -40.08
C ARG A 156 -9.53 -3.16 -39.65
N GLY A 157 -9.90 -2.26 -38.73
CA GLY A 157 -9.04 -1.19 -38.24
C GLY A 157 -8.68 -1.29 -36.76
N HIS A 158 -9.08 -2.37 -36.08
CA HIS A 158 -8.98 -2.45 -34.63
C HIS A 158 -7.54 -2.81 -34.18
N PRO A 159 -6.90 -2.01 -33.31
CA PRO A 159 -5.49 -2.21 -32.94
C PRO A 159 -5.21 -3.50 -32.16
N LEU A 160 -6.24 -4.08 -31.53
CA LEU A 160 -6.14 -5.35 -30.78
C LEU A 160 -6.40 -6.60 -31.64
N VAL A 161 -6.67 -6.45 -32.94
CA VAL A 161 -7.02 -7.56 -33.84
C VAL A 161 -5.91 -7.74 -34.88
N GLU A 162 -5.30 -8.92 -34.90
CA GLU A 162 -4.30 -9.26 -35.91
C GLU A 162 -4.94 -9.73 -37.23
N LYS A 163 -5.98 -10.56 -37.13
CA LYS A 163 -6.74 -11.11 -38.26
C LYS A 163 -8.13 -11.52 -37.81
N PHE A 164 -9.05 -11.67 -38.76
CA PHE A 164 -10.36 -12.24 -38.52
C PHE A 164 -10.81 -13.08 -39.73
N GLU A 165 -11.60 -14.12 -39.49
CA GLU A 165 -12.07 -15.03 -40.53
C GLU A 165 -13.49 -15.55 -40.27
N THR A 166 -14.09 -16.14 -41.30
CA THR A 166 -15.36 -16.87 -41.14
C THR A 166 -15.01 -18.33 -40.84
N PRO A 167 -15.51 -18.89 -39.72
CA PRO A 167 -15.22 -20.27 -39.38
C PRO A 167 -15.98 -21.25 -40.30
N PRO A 168 -15.64 -22.55 -40.27
CA PRO A 168 -16.35 -23.56 -41.05
C PRO A 168 -17.86 -23.61 -40.79
N HIS A 169 -18.61 -24.17 -41.74
CA HIS A 169 -20.08 -24.25 -41.65
C HIS A 169 -20.61 -24.95 -40.38
N TYR A 170 -19.89 -25.96 -39.88
CA TYR A 170 -20.26 -26.69 -38.65
C TYR A 170 -20.01 -25.89 -37.36
N GLU A 171 -19.28 -24.77 -37.43
CA GLU A 171 -19.04 -23.85 -36.32
C GLU A 171 -19.84 -22.55 -36.42
N GLY A 172 -20.81 -22.49 -37.34
CA GLY A 172 -21.71 -21.34 -37.51
C GLY A 172 -21.57 -20.62 -38.86
N GLY A 173 -20.47 -20.83 -39.60
CA GLY A 173 -20.25 -20.25 -40.92
C GLY A 173 -20.41 -18.72 -40.92
N ASP A 174 -21.08 -18.19 -41.94
CA ASP A 174 -21.32 -16.75 -42.12
C ASP A 174 -22.10 -16.05 -40.99
N GLY A 175 -22.57 -16.80 -39.98
CA GLY A 175 -23.20 -16.23 -38.79
C GLY A 175 -22.23 -15.87 -37.67
N VAL A 176 -20.95 -16.19 -37.85
CA VAL A 176 -19.90 -16.01 -36.86
C VAL A 176 -18.66 -15.41 -37.52
N THR A 177 -17.96 -14.56 -36.78
CA THR A 177 -16.60 -14.11 -37.09
C THR A 177 -15.69 -14.51 -35.95
N VAL A 178 -14.49 -15.04 -36.26
CA VAL A 178 -13.44 -15.42 -35.30
C VAL A 178 -12.23 -14.53 -35.51
#